data_AF-A0A7Y5VL04-F1
#
_entry.id   AF-A0A7Y5VL04-F1
#
_cell.length_a   1.000
_cell.length_b   1.000
_cell.length_c   1.000
_cell.angle_alpha   90.00
_cell.angle_beta   90.00
_cell.angle_gamma   90.00
#
_symmetry.space_group_name_H-M   'P 1'
#
loop_
_entity.id
_entity.type
_entity.pdbx_description
1 polymer ?
#
loop_
_entity_poly.entity_id
_entity_poly.type
_entity_poly.pdbx_seq_one_letter_code
_entity_poly.pdbx_strand_id
1 'polypeptide(L)' 'MTGPITITPLTGIPEVSEGDDLVDVVQLGLDHAGVSLANGDVLVVSSKIASKALGLVTHDPDKDRVVRGETEYV' A
#
# COMPACT_ATOMS: atom_id res chain seq x y z
N MET A 1 -7.61 26.41 13.71
CA MET A 1 -7.47 25.55 14.91
C MET A 1 -6.52 24.42 14.55
N THR A 2 -5.47 24.19 15.32
CA THR A 2 -4.54 23.06 15.10
C THR A 2 -4.76 22.03 16.19
N GLY A 3 -5.21 20.83 15.80
CA GLY A 3 -5.31 19.67 16.67
C GLY A 3 -4.03 18.82 16.63
N PRO A 4 -3.90 17.84 17.54
CA PRO A 4 -2.81 16.86 17.44
C PRO A 4 -2.93 16.01 16.17
N ILE A 5 -1.80 15.56 15.64
CA ILE A 5 -1.76 14.54 14.58
C ILE A 5 -1.54 13.19 15.26
N THR A 6 -2.31 12.18 14.86
CA THR A 6 -2.13 10.79 15.28
C THR A 6 -1.80 9.95 14.06
N ILE A 7 -0.78 9.10 14.19
CA ILE A 7 -0.36 8.15 13.15
C ILE A 7 -0.49 6.76 13.74
N THR A 8 -1.38 5.94 13.17
CA THR A 8 -1.65 4.59 13.63
C THR A 8 -1.17 3.59 12.58
N PRO A 9 -0.18 2.72 12.88
CA PRO A 9 0.23 1.67 11.97
C PRO A 9 -0.87 0.59 11.89
N LEU A 10 -1.16 0.12 10.69
CA LEU A 10 -2.02 -1.06 10.49
C LEU A 10 -1.16 -2.32 10.46
N THR A 11 -1.34 -3.18 11.47
CA THR A 11 -0.68 -4.48 11.57
C THR A 11 -1.63 -5.61 11.17
N GLY A 12 -1.12 -6.82 10.98
CA GLY A 12 -1.97 -7.97 10.61
C GLY A 12 -2.39 -8.02 9.14
N ILE A 13 -1.86 -7.12 8.30
CA ILE A 13 -2.05 -7.16 6.85
C ILE A 13 -1.26 -8.34 6.26
N PRO A 14 -1.90 -9.25 5.50
CA PRO A 14 -1.22 -10.40 4.88
C PRO A 14 -0.33 -9.96 3.71
N GLU A 15 0.45 -10.91 3.18
CA GLU A 15 1.20 -10.69 1.95
C GLU A 15 0.24 -10.49 0.77
N VAL A 16 0.35 -9.35 0.08
CA VAL A 16 -0.47 -9.00 -1.08
C VAL A 16 0.01 -9.75 -2.31
N SER A 17 -0.92 -10.38 -3.02
CA SER A 17 -0.72 -11.14 -4.25
C SER A 17 -1.39 -10.48 -5.45
N GLU A 18 -1.02 -10.91 -6.65
CA GLU A 18 -1.66 -10.44 -7.89
C GLU A 18 -3.17 -10.74 -7.88
N GLY A 19 -3.97 -9.73 -8.21
CA GLY A 19 -5.43 -9.80 -8.22
C GLY A 19 -6.10 -9.51 -6.88
N ASP A 20 -5.36 -9.33 -5.79
CA ASP A 20 -5.95 -8.95 -4.50
C ASP A 20 -6.62 -7.56 -4.56
N ASP A 21 -7.80 -7.44 -3.97
CA ASP A 21 -8.44 -6.14 -3.75
C ASP A 21 -7.80 -5.44 -2.55
N LEU A 22 -7.20 -4.27 -2.79
CA LEU A 22 -6.55 -3.49 -1.73
C LEU A 22 -7.52 -2.98 -0.67
N VAL A 23 -8.81 -2.81 -1.01
CA VAL A 23 -9.84 -2.42 -0.04
C VAL A 23 -9.99 -3.53 1.00
N ASP A 24 -10.11 -4.78 0.56
CA ASP A 24 -10.22 -5.92 1.46
C ASP A 24 -8.96 -6.10 2.31
N VAL A 25 -7.78 -5.98 1.70
CA VAL A 25 -6.48 -6.06 2.39
C VAL A 25 -6.36 -5.00 3.48
N VAL A 26 -6.77 -3.76 3.21
CA VAL A 26 -6.74 -2.67 4.19
C VAL A 26 -7.78 -2.90 5.29
N GLN A 27 -8.98 -3.37 4.93
CA GLN A 27 -10.03 -3.66 5.90
C GLN A 27 -9.57 -4.69 6.94
N LEU A 28 -8.86 -5.75 6.51
CA LEU A 28 -8.24 -6.72 7.42
C LEU A 28 -7.28 -6.06 8.42
N GLY A 29 -6.45 -5.11 7.96
CA GLY A 29 -5.54 -4.37 8.83
C GLY A 29 -6.25 -3.44 9.82
N LEU A 30 -7.33 -2.78 9.39
CA LEU A 30 -8.17 -1.94 10.23
C LEU A 30 -8.87 -2.76 11.33
N ASP A 31 -9.48 -3.89 10.94
CA ASP A 31 -10.15 -4.80 11.87
C ASP A 31 -9.17 -5.36 12.90
N HIS A 32 -7.98 -5.78 12.46
CA HIS A 32 -6.94 -6.29 13.35
C HIS A 32 -6.40 -5.22 14.31
N ALA A 33 -6.25 -3.98 13.84
CA ALA A 33 -5.81 -2.86 14.66
C ALA A 33 -6.92 -2.28 15.56
N GLY A 34 -8.18 -2.70 15.39
CA GLY A 34 -9.33 -2.12 16.08
C GLY A 34 -9.57 -0.64 15.73
N VAL A 35 -9.21 -0.25 14.51
CA VAL A 35 -9.30 1.14 14.03
C VAL A 35 -10.52 1.30 13.14
N SER A 36 -11.37 2.29 13.44
CA SER A 36 -12.45 2.72 12.56
C SER A 36 -12.08 4.06 11.93
N LEU A 37 -12.16 4.14 10.60
CA LEU A 37 -11.89 5.38 9.87
C LEU A 37 -13.02 6.39 10.07
N ALA A 38 -12.65 7.66 10.24
CA ALA A 38 -13.56 8.79 10.29
C ALA A 38 -13.35 9.72 9.09
N ASN A 39 -14.34 10.58 8.82
CA ASN A 39 -14.22 11.59 7.79
C ASN A 39 -13.05 12.54 8.09
N GLY A 40 -12.15 12.69 7.11
CA GLY A 40 -10.94 13.49 7.24
C GLY A 40 -9.69 12.67 7.57
N ASP A 41 -9.83 11.38 7.86
CA ASP A 41 -8.68 10.49 7.99
C ASP A 41 -8.00 10.26 6.63
N VAL A 42 -6.69 10.02 6.69
CA VAL A 42 -5.86 9.75 5.51
C VAL A 42 -5.29 8.35 5.64
N LEU A 43 -5.62 7.50 4.67
CA LEU A 43 -5.00 6.20 4.52
C LEU A 43 -3.71 6.34 3.71
N VAL A 44 -2.59 5.88 4.27
CA VAL A 44 -1.29 5.89 3.60
C VAL A 44 -0.88 4.46 3.30
N VAL A 45 -0.70 4.16 2.02
CA VAL A 45 -0.21 2.86 1.54
C VAL A 45 1.09 3.04 0.77
N SER A 46 1.98 2.05 0.85
CA SER A 46 3.17 2.04 -0.01
C SER A 46 2.78 1.69 -1.45
N SER A 47 3.51 2.21 -2.44
CA SER A 47 3.31 1.82 -3.84
C SER A 47 3.51 0.32 -4.08
N LYS A 48 4.27 -0.36 -3.20
CA LYS A 48 4.57 -1.78 -3.31
C LYS A 48 3.33 -2.66 -3.30
N ILE A 49 2.35 -2.39 -2.43
CA ILE A 49 1.14 -3.23 -2.34
C ILE A 49 0.26 -3.07 -3.57
N ALA A 50 0.18 -1.85 -4.11
CA ALA A 50 -0.50 -1.61 -5.38
C ALA A 50 0.20 -2.30 -6.55
N SER A 51 1.53 -2.21 -6.64
CA SER A 51 2.28 -2.94 -7.67
C SER A 51 2.07 -4.46 -7.59
N LYS A 52 2.01 -5.06 -6.40
CA LYS A 52 1.74 -6.50 -6.25
C LYS A 52 0.33 -6.87 -6.69
N ALA A 53 -0.68 -6.14 -6.22
CA ALA A 53 -2.08 -6.36 -6.60
C ALA A 53 -2.29 -6.25 -8.12
N LEU A 54 -1.59 -5.30 -8.76
CA LEU A 54 -1.62 -5.09 -10.22
C LEU A 54 -0.74 -6.07 -11.03
N GLY A 55 -0.04 -7.01 -10.38
CA GLY A 55 0.85 -7.94 -11.08
C GLY A 55 2.11 -7.31 -11.68
N LEU A 56 2.52 -6.13 -11.20
CA LEU A 56 3.71 -5.40 -11.68
C LEU A 56 4.98 -6.02 -11.08
N VAL A 57 5.28 -7.25 -11.48
CA VAL A 57 6.40 -8.05 -11.01
C VAL A 57 7.24 -8.50 -12.19
N THR A 58 8.56 -8.52 -12.01
CA THR A 58 9.50 -9.04 -13.01
C THR A 58 10.53 -9.94 -12.35
N HIS A 59 11.03 -10.92 -13.11
CA HIS A 59 12.14 -11.79 -12.72
C HIS A 59 13.49 -11.30 -13.25
N ASP A 60 13.53 -10.12 -13.87
CA ASP A 60 14.79 -9.52 -14.28
C ASP A 60 15.67 -9.24 -13.04
N PRO A 61 16.87 -9.83 -12.94
CA PRO A 61 17.75 -9.63 -11.79
C PRO A 61 18.39 -8.23 -11.74
N ASP A 62 18.35 -7.47 -12.83
CA ASP A 62 18.89 -6.10 -12.91
C ASP A 62 17.79 -5.07 -12.63
N LYS A 63 17.66 -4.73 -11.36
CA LYS A 63 16.67 -3.75 -10.88
C LYS A 63 16.83 -2.38 -11.53
N ASP A 64 18.07 -1.93 -11.78
CA ASP A 64 18.31 -0.58 -12.31
C ASP A 64 17.83 -0.48 -13.76
N ARG A 65 18.03 -1.55 -14.55
CA ARG A 65 17.47 -1.65 -15.90
C ARG A 65 15.95 -1.58 -15.88
N VAL A 66 15.30 -2.35 -15.00
CA VAL A 66 13.83 -2.36 -14.87
C VAL A 66 13.31 -0.97 -14.52
N VAL A 67 13.87 -0.34 -13.48
CA VAL A 67 13.42 0.98 -13.02
C VAL A 67 13.57 2.02 -14.13
N ARG A 68 14.68 2.01 -14.88
CA ARG A 68 14.89 2.92 -16.01
C ARG A 68 13.90 2.70 -17.15
N GLY A 69 13.46 1.45 -17.38
CA GLY A 69 12.48 1.11 -18.42
C GLY A 69 11.07 1.59 -18.08
N GLU A 70 10.71 1.62 -16.80
CA GLU A 70 9.37 1.96 -16.30
C GLU A 70 9.23 3.41 -15.83
N THR A 71 10.32 4.19 -15.81
CA THR A 71 10.32 5.59 -15.35
C THR A 71 10.32 6.54 -16.54
N GLU A 72 9.24 7.27 -16.76
CA GLU A 72 9.27 8.47 -17.59
C GLU A 72 9.86 9.64 -16.78
N TYR A 73 10.99 10.16 -17.25
CA TYR A 73 11.49 11.45 -16.78
C TYR A 73 10.77 12.55 -17.57
N VAL A 74 9.75 13.15 -16.95
CA VAL A 74 9.09 14.37 -17.45
C VAL A 74 9.83 15.61 -16.99
#